data_AF-A0A6G1R267-F1
#
_entry.id   AF-A0A6G1R267-F1
#
_cell.length_a   1.000
_cell.length_b   1.000
_cell.length_c   1.000
_cell.angle_alpha   90.00
_cell.angle_beta   90.00
_cell.angle_gamma   90.00
#
_symmetry.space_group_name_H-M   'P 1'
#
loop_
_entity.id
_entity.type
_entity.pdbx_description
1 polymer ?
#
loop_
_entity_poly.entity_id
_entity_poly.type
_entity_poly.pdbx_seq_one_letter_code
_entity_poly.pdbx_strand_id
1 'polypeptide(L)'
;RWSFDKCQESTAGVTISRVLHTLEVLDRHCFDRSDSSNSMETLYHKIFWANQNKDNQEVAPNDEAVVMLLCEWAVSCKRSGKHRAMAVAKLLEKRQAEIEAERCGESEVLDEKESLSSASLTGSSLPVFQNVLLRFLDTQAPSLSDPNSDHEKTEFVNLVLLFSEFTRHDVFS
;
A
#
# COMPACT_ATOMS: atom_id res chain seq x y z
N ARG A 1 -24.84 26.24 -2.52
CA ARG A 1 -24.19 25.01 -3.03
C ARG A 1 -22.78 25.39 -3.49
N TRP A 2 -21.86 25.64 -2.55
CA TRP A 2 -20.49 26.10 -2.82
C TRP A 2 -19.56 25.59 -1.73
N SER A 3 -18.75 24.58 -2.07
CA SER A 3 -17.47 24.20 -1.42
C SER A 3 -17.04 22.79 -1.83
N PHE A 4 -17.98 21.91 -2.16
CA PHE A 4 -17.71 20.49 -2.42
C PHE A 4 -16.96 20.26 -3.76
N ASP A 5 -17.39 20.93 -4.83
CA ASP A 5 -16.81 20.73 -6.17
C ASP A 5 -15.36 21.22 -6.27
N LYS A 6 -15.03 22.36 -5.64
CA LYS A 6 -13.64 22.89 -5.62
C LYS A 6 -12.69 22.06 -4.77
N CYS A 7 -13.18 21.35 -3.75
CA CYS A 7 -12.34 20.47 -2.94
C CYS A 7 -11.93 19.24 -3.77
N GLN A 8 -12.86 18.65 -4.53
CA GLN A 8 -12.60 17.48 -5.37
C GLN A 8 -11.55 17.74 -6.47
N GLU A 9 -11.42 18.98 -6.94
CA GLU A 9 -10.40 19.39 -7.92
C GLU A 9 -9.01 19.64 -7.31
N SER A 10 -8.90 19.73 -5.97
CA SER A 10 -7.61 19.93 -5.29
C SER A 10 -6.87 18.61 -5.07
N THR A 11 -5.54 18.64 -5.07
CA THR A 11 -4.69 17.47 -4.75
C THR A 11 -5.09 16.81 -3.42
N ALA A 12 -5.41 17.63 -2.41
CA ALA A 12 -5.88 17.14 -1.11
C ALA A 12 -7.24 16.42 -1.22
N GLY A 13 -8.19 16.99 -1.97
CA GLY A 13 -9.50 16.35 -2.16
C GLY A 13 -9.42 15.07 -2.97
N VAL A 14 -8.57 14.99 -4.00
CA VAL A 14 -8.30 13.74 -4.73
C VAL A 14 -7.74 12.68 -3.79
N THR A 15 -6.78 13.04 -2.93
CA THR A 15 -6.19 12.15 -1.93
C THR A 15 -7.26 11.65 -0.94
N ILE A 16 -8.06 12.56 -0.38
CA ILE A 16 -9.15 12.21 0.56
C ILE A 16 -10.15 11.27 -0.10
N SER A 17 -10.62 11.58 -1.32
CA SER A 17 -11.55 10.72 -2.05
C SER A 17 -10.97 9.33 -2.27
N ARG A 18 -9.67 9.22 -2.55
CA ARG A 18 -9.00 7.93 -2.76
C ARG A 18 -8.84 7.13 -1.46
N VAL A 19 -8.49 7.78 -0.36
CA VAL A 19 -8.42 7.15 0.98
C VAL A 19 -9.80 6.63 1.40
N LEU A 20 -10.85 7.44 1.26
CA LEU A 20 -12.22 7.04 1.58
C LEU A 20 -12.71 5.89 0.69
N HIS A 21 -12.42 5.94 -0.60
CA HIS A 21 -12.76 4.85 -1.52
C HIS A 21 -12.06 3.55 -1.13
N THR A 22 -10.77 3.61 -0.78
CA THR A 22 -10.00 2.45 -0.34
C THR A 22 -10.60 1.84 0.92
N LEU A 23 -10.96 2.66 1.91
CA LEU A 23 -11.65 2.20 3.13
C LEU A 23 -12.97 1.51 2.80
N GLU A 24 -13.79 2.09 1.92
CA GLU A 24 -15.07 1.48 1.52
C GLU A 24 -14.83 0.11 0.86
N VAL A 25 -13.84 0.03 -0.03
CA VAL A 25 -13.49 -1.21 -0.74
C VAL A 25 -13.04 -2.29 0.23
N LEU A 26 -12.22 -1.95 1.23
CA LEU A 26 -11.77 -2.88 2.29
C LEU A 26 -12.94 -3.35 3.16
N ASP A 27 -13.78 -2.41 3.63
CA ASP A 27 -14.92 -2.72 4.52
C ASP A 27 -15.98 -3.59 3.82
N ARG A 28 -16.10 -3.50 2.48
CA ARG A 28 -17.03 -4.33 1.69
C ARG A 28 -16.45 -5.67 1.26
N HIS A 29 -15.13 -5.87 1.36
CA HIS A 29 -14.48 -7.09 0.93
C HIS A 29 -14.73 -8.22 1.93
N CYS A 30 -15.16 -9.39 1.44
CA CYS A 30 -15.39 -10.54 2.30
C CYS A 30 -14.13 -11.41 2.37
N PHE A 31 -13.31 -11.24 3.41
CA PHE A 31 -12.04 -11.98 3.56
C PHE A 31 -12.18 -13.48 3.86
N ASP A 32 -13.39 -13.95 4.21
CA ASP A 32 -13.67 -15.36 4.47
C ASP A 32 -14.08 -16.15 3.22
N ARG A 33 -14.24 -15.48 2.08
CA ARG A 33 -14.72 -16.06 0.82
C ARG A 33 -13.78 -15.68 -0.33
N SER A 34 -13.56 -16.61 -1.26
CA SER A 34 -12.89 -16.31 -2.51
C SER A 34 -13.71 -16.79 -3.70
N ASP A 35 -14.06 -15.86 -4.61
CA ASP A 35 -14.70 -16.15 -5.89
C ASP A 35 -14.26 -15.13 -6.96
N SER A 36 -14.77 -15.26 -8.19
CA SER A 36 -14.40 -14.39 -9.31
C SER A 36 -14.70 -12.90 -9.11
N SER A 37 -15.63 -12.55 -8.22
CA SER A 37 -16.03 -11.17 -7.89
C SER A 37 -15.48 -10.65 -6.55
N ASN A 38 -14.97 -11.56 -5.71
CA ASN A 38 -14.42 -11.31 -4.39
C ASN A 38 -13.13 -12.15 -4.21
N SER A 39 -12.04 -11.66 -4.77
CA SER A 39 -10.69 -12.22 -4.62
C SER A 39 -9.68 -11.12 -4.29
N MET A 40 -8.48 -11.50 -3.84
CA MET A 40 -7.37 -10.56 -3.64
C MET A 40 -7.05 -9.78 -4.92
N GLU A 41 -7.19 -10.41 -6.08
CA GLU A 41 -6.98 -9.76 -7.38
C GLU A 41 -8.02 -8.67 -7.63
N THR A 42 -9.31 -8.96 -7.39
CA THR A 42 -10.35 -7.94 -7.54
C THR A 42 -10.25 -6.82 -6.51
N LEU A 43 -9.74 -7.14 -5.31
CA LEU A 43 -9.49 -6.15 -4.25
C LEU A 43 -8.36 -5.21 -4.67
N TYR A 44 -7.26 -5.77 -5.15
CA TYR A 44 -6.11 -5.02 -5.65
C TYR A 44 -6.52 -4.02 -6.73
N HIS A 45 -7.24 -4.47 -7.76
CA HIS A 45 -7.68 -3.58 -8.85
C HIS A 45 -8.58 -2.46 -8.34
N LYS A 46 -9.50 -2.75 -7.41
CA LYS A 46 -10.35 -1.69 -6.82
C LYS A 46 -9.55 -0.63 -6.05
N ILE A 47 -8.43 -1.00 -5.43
CA ILE A 47 -7.60 -0.09 -4.62
C ILE A 47 -6.60 0.69 -5.48
N PHE A 48 -5.85 0.01 -6.36
CA PHE A 48 -4.72 0.61 -7.08
C PHE A 48 -5.00 0.93 -8.55
N TRP A 49 -5.98 0.28 -9.20
CA TRP A 49 -6.30 0.49 -10.61
C TRP A 49 -7.34 1.59 -10.86
N ALA A 50 -8.11 1.99 -9.83
CA ALA A 50 -9.24 2.91 -9.97
C ALA A 50 -8.90 4.30 -10.55
N ASN A 51 -7.63 4.64 -10.78
CA ASN A 51 -7.20 5.98 -11.19
C ASN A 51 -6.20 6.04 -12.37
N GLN A 52 -6.00 4.96 -13.14
CA GLN A 52 -5.10 4.97 -14.32
C GLN A 52 -5.62 5.77 -15.54
N ASN A 53 -6.67 6.59 -15.39
CA ASN A 53 -7.21 7.44 -16.44
C ASN A 53 -6.81 8.91 -16.22
N LYS A 54 -5.52 9.23 -16.42
CA LYS A 54 -4.97 10.46 -17.03
C LYS A 54 -3.49 10.65 -16.66
N ASP A 55 -2.64 10.63 -17.69
CA ASP A 55 -1.25 11.10 -17.76
C ASP A 55 -0.29 10.74 -16.61
N ASN A 56 0.48 9.68 -16.85
CA ASN A 56 1.94 9.64 -16.77
C ASN A 56 2.61 10.56 -15.72
N GLN A 57 2.84 10.08 -14.50
CA GLN A 57 4.09 10.32 -13.77
C GLN A 57 4.18 9.44 -12.51
N GLU A 58 5.41 8.97 -12.21
CA GLU A 58 5.98 8.46 -10.94
C GLU A 58 5.01 8.10 -9.80
N VAL A 59 5.11 6.87 -9.25
CA VAL A 59 4.41 6.37 -8.04
C VAL A 59 3.58 7.46 -7.38
N ALA A 60 2.35 7.62 -7.88
CA ALA A 60 1.61 8.85 -7.64
C ALA A 60 1.58 9.12 -6.12
N PRO A 61 1.70 10.38 -5.64
CA PRO A 61 1.63 10.72 -4.20
C PRO A 61 0.38 10.15 -3.49
N ASN A 62 -0.59 9.75 -4.27
CA ASN A 62 -1.78 8.99 -3.90
C ASN A 62 -1.52 7.55 -3.42
N ASP A 63 -0.52 6.82 -3.94
CA ASP A 63 -0.17 5.46 -3.50
C ASP A 63 0.36 5.49 -2.08
N GLU A 64 1.18 6.48 -1.73
CA GLU A 64 1.68 6.66 -0.36
C GLU A 64 0.53 6.78 0.65
N ALA A 65 -0.44 7.65 0.38
CA ALA A 65 -1.61 7.81 1.27
C ALA A 65 -2.42 6.51 1.41
N VAL A 66 -2.50 5.71 0.34
CA VAL A 66 -3.14 4.39 0.37
C VAL A 66 -2.32 3.39 1.19
N VAL A 67 -0.99 3.37 1.06
CA VAL A 67 -0.11 2.49 1.84
C VAL A 67 -0.21 2.84 3.34
N MET A 68 -0.17 4.13 3.68
CA MET A 68 -0.34 4.59 5.07
C MET A 68 -1.69 4.15 5.64
N LEU A 69 -2.76 4.32 4.87
CA LEU A 69 -4.10 3.88 5.25
C LEU A 69 -4.17 2.36 5.46
N LEU A 70 -3.58 1.57 4.56
CA LEU A 70 -3.58 0.11 4.67
C LEU A 70 -2.86 -0.35 5.94
N CYS A 71 -1.74 0.30 6.28
CA CYS A 71 -1.02 0.03 7.53
C CYS A 71 -1.89 0.36 8.75
N GLU A 72 -2.51 1.55 8.78
CA GLU A 72 -3.43 1.95 9.85
C GLU A 72 -4.61 0.97 9.99
N TRP A 73 -5.22 0.59 8.87
CA TRP A 73 -6.33 -0.34 8.83
C TRP A 73 -5.95 -1.73 9.36
N ALA A 74 -4.74 -2.20 9.06
CA ALA A 74 -4.26 -3.49 9.54
C ALA A 74 -3.98 -3.49 11.05
N VAL A 75 -3.44 -2.40 11.59
CA VAL A 75 -3.09 -2.33 13.02
C VAL A 75 -4.26 -1.97 13.93
N SER A 76 -5.24 -1.21 13.41
CA SER A 76 -6.34 -0.66 14.19
C SER A 76 -7.11 -1.70 15.01
N CYS A 77 -7.51 -1.33 16.22
CA CYS A 77 -8.45 -2.11 17.02
C CYS A 77 -9.91 -1.99 16.51
N LYS A 78 -10.22 -0.98 15.68
CA LYS A 78 -11.60 -0.61 15.29
C LYS A 78 -12.18 -1.44 14.13
N ARG A 79 -11.47 -2.49 13.72
CA ARG A 79 -11.87 -3.40 12.65
C ARG A 79 -11.58 -4.84 13.07
N SER A 80 -12.48 -5.73 12.70
CA SER A 80 -12.34 -7.17 12.93
C SER A 80 -11.75 -7.85 11.69
N GLY A 81 -11.01 -8.93 11.91
CA GLY A 81 -10.40 -9.70 10.84
C GLY A 81 -9.04 -10.26 11.25
N LYS A 82 -8.89 -11.59 11.18
CA LYS A 82 -7.66 -12.29 11.57
C LYS A 82 -6.50 -12.11 10.58
N HIS A 83 -6.81 -11.89 9.30
CA HIS A 83 -5.84 -11.95 8.20
C HIS A 83 -5.50 -10.58 7.62
N ARG A 84 -5.72 -9.49 8.37
CA ARG A 84 -5.51 -8.12 7.86
C ARG A 84 -4.06 -7.86 7.46
N ALA A 85 -3.12 -8.27 8.31
CA ALA A 85 -1.68 -8.17 8.03
C ALA A 85 -1.30 -8.88 6.71
N MET A 86 -1.71 -10.14 6.56
CA MET A 86 -1.52 -10.93 5.34
C MET A 86 -2.13 -10.26 4.11
N ALA A 87 -3.36 -9.75 4.21
CA ALA A 87 -4.04 -9.11 3.11
C ALA A 87 -3.30 -7.84 2.64
N VAL A 88 -2.86 -7.00 3.59
CA VAL A 88 -2.10 -5.78 3.26
C VAL A 88 -0.74 -6.13 2.67
N ALA A 89 -0.02 -7.11 3.23
CA ALA A 89 1.25 -7.57 2.67
C ALA A 89 1.09 -8.09 1.23
N LYS A 90 0.06 -8.89 0.95
CA LYS A 90 -0.25 -9.37 -0.41
C LYS A 90 -0.62 -8.27 -1.39
N LEU A 91 -1.34 -7.23 -0.94
CA LEU A 91 -1.67 -6.08 -1.78
C LEU A 91 -0.42 -5.29 -2.16
N LEU A 92 0.48 -5.05 -1.20
CA LEU A 92 1.72 -4.31 -1.43
C LEU A 92 2.76 -5.12 -2.21
N GLU A 93 2.87 -6.43 -1.96
CA GLU A 93 3.70 -7.36 -2.75
C GLU A 93 3.33 -7.26 -4.24
N LYS A 94 2.03 -7.33 -4.56
CA LYS A 94 1.56 -7.22 -5.94
C LYS A 94 1.81 -5.83 -6.53
N ARG A 95 1.55 -4.75 -5.77
CA ARG A 95 1.82 -3.38 -6.23
C ARG A 95 3.30 -3.16 -6.51
N GLN A 96 4.17 -3.66 -5.64
CA GLN A 96 5.62 -3.59 -5.78
C GLN A 96 6.06 -4.31 -7.07
N ALA A 97 5.60 -5.54 -7.29
CA ALA A 97 5.92 -6.29 -8.51
C ALA A 97 5.45 -5.58 -9.79
N GLU A 98 4.27 -4.93 -9.77
CA GLU A 98 3.78 -4.16 -10.92
C GLU A 98 4.62 -2.90 -11.18
N ILE A 99 5.00 -2.13 -10.14
CA ILE A 99 5.88 -0.96 -10.28
C ILE A 99 7.27 -1.38 -10.81
N GLU A 100 7.81 -2.51 -10.35
CA GLU A 100 9.08 -3.04 -10.83
C GLU A 100 9.01 -3.52 -12.29
N ALA A 101 7.90 -4.16 -12.67
CA ALA A 101 7.67 -4.57 -14.05
C ALA A 101 7.54 -3.37 -15.01
N GLU A 102 6.84 -2.30 -14.60
CA GLU A 102 6.73 -1.05 -15.37
C GLU A 102 8.10 -0.42 -15.64
N ARG A 103 8.99 -0.40 -14.62
CA ARG A 103 10.38 0.11 -14.77
C ARG A 103 11.23 -0.70 -15.73
N CYS A 104 11.04 -2.02 -15.77
CA CYS A 104 11.79 -2.90 -16.65
C CYS A 104 11.32 -2.78 -18.12
N GLY A 105 10.00 -2.65 -18.32
CA GLY A 105 9.39 -2.52 -19.65
C GLY A 105 9.77 -1.24 -20.41
N GLU A 106 10.05 -0.14 -19.71
CA GLU A 106 10.56 1.10 -20.33
C GLU A 106 12.01 0.96 -20.84
N SER A 107 12.78 0.00 -20.33
CA SER A 107 14.19 -0.20 -20.68
C SER A 107 14.40 -0.91 -22.02
N GLU A 108 13.40 -1.63 -22.55
CA GLU A 108 13.56 -2.45 -23.77
C GLU A 108 13.42 -1.66 -25.09
N VAL A 109 13.05 -0.38 -25.05
CA VAL A 109 12.86 0.46 -26.25
C VAL A 109 14.09 1.30 -26.61
N LEU A 110 15.17 1.22 -25.82
CA LEU A 110 16.28 2.17 -25.88
C LEU A 110 17.66 1.51 -26.02
N ASP A 111 17.77 0.36 -26.71
CA ASP A 111 19.07 -0.23 -27.05
C ASP A 111 19.30 -0.30 -28.57
N GLU A 112 19.69 0.85 -29.13
CA GLU A 112 20.69 0.87 -30.21
C GLU A 112 21.70 1.97 -29.90
N LYS A 113 22.75 1.62 -29.14
CA LYS A 113 23.87 2.43 -28.62
C LYS A 113 23.64 3.00 -27.23
N GLU A 114 24.18 2.31 -26.23
CA GLU A 114 25.52 2.61 -25.72
C GLU A 114 25.91 1.61 -24.64
N SER A 115 27.04 0.92 -24.84
CA SER A 115 27.65 0.09 -23.81
C SER A 115 28.12 0.97 -22.65
N LEU A 116 27.43 0.96 -21.51
CA LEU A 116 28.03 1.31 -20.21
C LEU A 116 27.46 0.46 -19.07
N SER A 117 28.35 -0.39 -18.53
CA SER A 117 28.42 -0.93 -17.17
C SER A 117 27.39 -1.95 -16.69
N SER A 118 27.82 -3.20 -16.74
CA SER A 118 27.43 -4.31 -15.86
C SER A 118 27.76 -4.04 -14.38
N ALA A 119 27.03 -3.12 -13.75
CA ALA A 119 27.03 -2.90 -12.30
C ALA A 119 25.63 -2.41 -11.91
N SER A 120 24.66 -3.21 -11.45
CA SER A 120 24.75 -4.20 -10.37
C SER A 120 23.52 -5.11 -10.46
N LEU A 121 23.61 -6.28 -11.10
CA LEU A 121 22.46 -7.20 -11.23
C LEU A 121 22.20 -8.07 -9.99
N THR A 122 22.83 -7.79 -8.84
CA THR A 122 22.62 -8.56 -7.59
C THR A 122 22.80 -7.74 -6.31
N GLY A 123 22.70 -6.40 -6.36
CA GLY A 123 22.62 -5.59 -5.14
C GLY A 123 21.17 -5.49 -4.72
N SER A 124 20.80 -5.99 -3.53
CA SER A 124 19.44 -5.93 -2.99
C SER A 124 18.90 -4.49 -3.08
N SER A 125 18.11 -4.18 -4.12
CA SER A 125 17.39 -2.92 -4.17
C SER A 125 16.42 -2.93 -2.99
N LEU A 126 16.40 -1.86 -2.21
CA LEU A 126 15.45 -1.72 -1.12
C LEU A 126 14.03 -1.92 -1.66
N PRO A 127 13.12 -2.56 -0.90
CA PRO A 127 11.72 -2.69 -1.28
C PRO A 127 11.10 -1.34 -1.66
N VAL A 128 10.18 -1.34 -2.63
CA VAL A 128 9.59 -0.12 -3.20
C VAL A 128 8.96 0.77 -2.13
N PHE A 129 8.35 0.15 -1.11
CA PHE A 129 7.64 0.87 -0.03
C PHE A 129 8.47 1.13 1.22
N GLN A 130 9.77 0.79 1.24
CA GLN A 130 10.63 0.88 2.44
C GLN A 130 10.50 2.24 3.15
N ASN A 131 10.64 3.34 2.42
CA ASN A 131 10.61 4.69 3.01
C ASN A 131 9.24 5.08 3.57
N VAL A 132 8.15 4.65 2.92
CA VAL A 132 6.78 4.92 3.39
C VAL A 132 6.51 4.15 4.68
N LEU A 133 6.96 2.89 4.74
CA LEU A 133 6.80 2.04 5.92
C LEU A 133 7.64 2.53 7.11
N LEU A 134 8.86 3.01 6.87
CA LEU A 134 9.67 3.67 7.91
C LEU A 134 8.96 4.92 8.45
N ARG A 135 8.42 5.76 7.55
CA ARG A 135 7.64 6.94 7.96
C ARG A 135 6.40 6.56 8.78
N PHE A 136 5.72 5.47 8.42
CA PHE A 136 4.61 4.95 9.21
C PHE A 136 5.05 4.58 10.63
N LEU A 137 6.18 3.87 10.77
CA LEU A 137 6.76 3.53 12.08
C LEU A 137 7.07 4.78 12.92
N ASP A 138 7.65 5.82 12.30
CA ASP A 138 8.05 7.04 13.01
C ASP A 138 6.87 7.91 13.44
N THR A 139 5.74 7.89 12.70
CA THR A 139 4.69 8.90 12.84
C THR A 139 3.32 8.37 13.26
N GLN A 140 2.98 7.14 12.87
CA GLN A 140 1.61 6.62 12.97
C GLN A 140 1.51 5.24 13.62
N ALA A 141 2.63 4.55 13.84
CA ALA A 141 2.61 3.24 14.47
C ALA A 141 2.06 3.31 15.90
N PRO A 142 1.23 2.35 16.32
CA PRO A 142 0.74 2.25 17.68
C PRO A 142 1.89 2.20 18.69
N SER A 143 1.80 3.00 19.75
CA SER A 143 2.74 2.97 20.87
C SER A 143 2.14 2.26 22.07
N LEU A 144 2.97 1.53 22.83
CA LEU A 144 2.59 0.92 24.11
C LEU A 144 2.90 1.90 25.24
N SER A 145 2.07 2.92 25.41
CA SER A 145 2.24 3.94 26.44
C SER A 145 1.62 3.51 27.77
N ASP A 146 0.48 2.83 27.72
CA ASP A 146 -0.18 2.22 28.87
C ASP A 146 -0.16 0.68 28.76
N PRO A 147 0.71 -0.01 29.53
CA PRO A 147 0.81 -1.46 29.50
C PRO A 147 -0.43 -2.18 30.08
N ASN A 148 -1.41 -1.47 30.63
CA ASN A 148 -2.67 -2.06 31.07
C ASN A 148 -3.78 -1.97 30.00
N SER A 149 -3.58 -1.17 28.95
CA SER A 149 -4.55 -1.02 27.86
C SER A 149 -4.54 -2.23 26.93
N ASP A 150 -5.61 -3.03 26.97
CA ASP A 150 -5.76 -4.18 26.05
C ASP A 150 -5.90 -3.74 24.59
N HIS A 151 -6.37 -2.52 24.36
CA HIS A 151 -6.41 -1.89 23.03
C HIS A 151 -5.00 -1.68 22.48
N GLU A 152 -4.13 -1.01 23.24
CA GLU A 152 -2.75 -0.73 22.81
C GLU A 152 -1.96 -2.03 22.62
N LYS A 153 -2.13 -3.01 23.52
CA LYS A 153 -1.55 -4.35 23.35
C LYS A 153 -1.98 -5.00 22.04
N THR A 154 -3.28 -4.94 21.72
CA THR A 154 -3.81 -5.54 20.50
C THR A 154 -3.26 -4.84 19.26
N GLU A 155 -3.23 -3.51 19.24
CA GLU A 155 -2.71 -2.74 18.10
C GLU A 155 -1.20 -2.95 17.91
N PHE A 156 -0.44 -3.05 18.99
CA PHE A 156 0.98 -3.39 18.93
C PHE A 156 1.22 -4.81 18.42
N VAL A 157 0.43 -5.80 18.86
CA VAL A 157 0.49 -7.16 18.31
C VAL A 157 0.18 -7.14 16.81
N ASN A 158 -0.85 -6.39 16.38
CA ASN A 158 -1.17 -6.26 14.97
C ASN A 158 -0.04 -5.59 14.18
N LEU A 159 0.65 -4.59 14.75
CA LEU A 159 1.83 -3.97 14.16
C LEU A 159 2.96 -4.97 13.94
N VAL A 160 3.28 -5.77 14.97
CA VAL A 160 4.30 -6.82 14.88
C VAL A 160 3.93 -7.85 13.81
N LEU A 161 2.66 -8.28 13.76
CA LEU A 161 2.17 -9.18 12.72
C LEU A 161 2.30 -8.56 11.32
N LEU A 162 1.90 -7.30 11.16
CA LEU A 162 1.97 -6.58 9.89
C LEU A 162 3.41 -6.53 9.35
N PHE A 163 4.36 -6.10 10.16
CA PHE A 163 5.75 -5.98 9.72
C PHE A 163 6.43 -7.35 9.55
N SER A 164 6.03 -8.37 10.32
CA SER A 164 6.46 -9.75 10.08
C SER A 164 5.98 -10.25 8.71
N GLU A 165 4.73 -9.94 8.34
CA GLU A 165 4.19 -10.28 7.02
C GLU A 165 4.86 -9.49 5.89
N PHE A 166 5.22 -8.23 6.11
CA PHE A 166 5.98 -7.44 5.13
C PHE A 166 7.38 -8.00 4.87
N THR A 167 8.12 -8.38 5.92
CA THR A 167 9.43 -9.03 5.74
C THR A 167 9.28 -10.38 5.04
N ARG A 168 8.24 -11.16 5.36
CA ARG A 168 7.97 -12.46 4.71
C ARG A 168 7.58 -12.33 3.23
N HIS A 169 7.19 -11.14 2.79
CA HIS A 169 6.78 -10.84 1.42
C HIS A 169 7.75 -9.90 0.69
N ASP A 170 8.93 -9.66 1.25
CA ASP A 170 9.96 -8.78 0.66
C ASP A 170 9.44 -7.35 0.36
N VAL A 171 8.42 -6.89 1.12
CA VAL A 171 7.86 -5.53 1.05
C VAL A 171 8.60 -4.59 2.02
N PHE A 172 9.32 -5.15 3.00
CA PHE A 172 10.10 -4.42 3.99
C PHE A 172 11.35 -5.22 4.39
N SER A 173 12.49 -4.55 4.52
CA SER A 173 13.76 -5.11 5.00
C SER A 173 14.18 -4.54 6.36
#